data_AF-A0A7C1F3I1-F1
#
_entry.id   AF-A0A7C1F3I1-F1
#
_cell.length_a   1.000
_cell.length_b   1.000
_cell.length_c   1.000
_cell.angle_alpha   90.00
_cell.angle_beta   90.00
_cell.angle_gamma   90.00
#
_symmetry.space_group_name_H-M   'P 1'
#
loop_
_entity.id
_entity.type
_entity.pdbx_description
1 polymer ?
#
loop_
_entity_poly.entity_id
_entity_poly.type
_entity_poly.pdbx_seq_one_letter_code
_entity_poly.pdbx_strand_id
1 'polypeptide(L)'
;MIKFKGANMKTRKILFTLVFFSMVFGCSNKATSKEAAENKITKGGTVVIKIGDSGITDKEIKEEYDMLPDQLKALVSTKEGKKQFIDSLVTREIIFHEAKSKGFDKNEKVLQDLEKLKKRLIIEAFLREEIKFDEKVDDKALKDFYKKHE
;
A
#
# COMPACT_ATOMS: atom_id res chain seq x y z
N MET A 1 -67.59 24.10 10.11
CA MET A 1 -67.95 22.66 10.14
C MET A 1 -66.79 21.94 9.46
N ILE A 2 -66.03 21.01 10.04
CA ILE A 2 -66.33 19.95 11.01
C ILE A 2 -65.15 19.80 11.99
N LYS A 3 -65.51 19.45 13.23
CA LYS A 3 -64.68 19.24 14.43
C LYS A 3 -64.03 17.84 14.48
N PHE A 4 -62.87 17.80 15.16
CA PHE A 4 -62.37 16.79 16.11
C PHE A 4 -63.10 15.45 16.26
N LYS A 5 -62.32 14.34 16.27
CA LYS A 5 -62.37 13.38 17.40
C LYS A 5 -61.13 12.47 17.44
N GLY A 6 -60.41 12.53 18.56
CA GLY A 6 -59.32 11.59 18.85
C GLY A 6 -59.84 10.18 19.16
N ALA A 7 -59.04 9.17 18.83
CA ALA A 7 -59.25 7.80 19.27
C ALA A 7 -57.91 7.07 19.46
N ASN A 8 -57.53 6.98 20.74
CA ASN A 8 -57.00 5.82 21.46
C ASN A 8 -55.65 5.16 21.07
N MET A 9 -54.67 5.45 21.94
CA MET A 9 -53.30 4.92 22.10
C MET A 9 -53.21 3.42 22.52
N LYS A 10 -54.13 2.54 22.07
CA LYS A 10 -54.12 1.11 22.46
C LYS A 10 -53.87 0.13 21.31
N THR A 11 -53.95 0.55 20.05
CA THR A 11 -53.79 -0.34 18.89
C THR A 11 -52.40 -0.27 18.25
N ARG A 12 -51.53 0.67 18.63
CA ARG A 12 -50.15 0.76 18.13
C ARG A 12 -49.15 -0.14 18.85
N LYS A 13 -49.56 -0.80 19.95
CA LYS A 13 -48.71 -1.75 20.71
C LYS A 13 -48.89 -3.21 20.30
N ILE A 14 -49.89 -3.53 19.49
CA ILE A 14 -50.18 -4.92 19.08
C ILE A 14 -49.55 -5.26 17.70
N LEU A 15 -49.02 -4.26 16.99
CA LEU A 15 -48.22 -4.48 15.78
C LEU A 15 -46.70 -4.55 16.02
N PHE A 16 -46.25 -4.45 17.28
CA PHE A 16 -44.83 -4.45 17.65
C PHE A 16 -44.40 -5.67 18.49
N THR A 17 -45.24 -6.70 18.58
CA THR A 17 -45.00 -7.89 19.40
C THR A 17 -45.24 -9.17 18.60
N LEU A 18 -44.61 -9.27 17.42
CA LEU A 18 -44.57 -10.49 16.60
C LEU A 18 -43.24 -10.65 15.84
N VAL A 19 -42.13 -10.13 16.39
CA VAL A 19 -40.75 -10.44 15.96
C VAL A 19 -39.89 -10.71 17.21
N PHE A 20 -40.42 -11.56 18.09
CA PHE A 20 -39.74 -12.01 19.31
C PHE A 20 -40.03 -13.51 19.54
N PHE A 21 -39.76 -14.34 18.53
CA PHE A 21 -39.68 -15.79 18.70
C PHE A 21 -38.85 -16.45 17.58
N SER A 22 -37.54 -16.30 17.64
CA SER A 22 -36.61 -17.26 17.03
C SER A 22 -35.26 -17.14 17.73
N MET A 23 -35.19 -17.70 18.94
CA MET A 23 -33.94 -18.15 19.52
C MET A 23 -33.88 -19.67 19.33
N VAL A 24 -32.65 -20.19 19.19
CA VAL A 24 -32.24 -21.61 19.22
C VAL A 24 -32.02 -22.29 17.86
N PHE A 25 -30.85 -22.02 17.28
CA PHE A 25 -29.85 -22.98 16.76
C PHE A 25 -28.52 -22.19 16.87
N GLY A 26 -27.44 -22.59 17.53
CA GLY A 26 -26.89 -23.89 17.88
C GLY A 26 -25.37 -23.72 17.73
N CYS A 27 -24.61 -23.73 18.83
CA CYS A 27 -23.16 -23.62 18.81
C CYS A 27 -22.52 -24.87 18.21
N SER A 28 -21.75 -24.72 17.12
CA SER A 28 -20.40 -25.27 16.94
C SER A 28 -19.94 -24.98 15.52
N ASN A 29 -19.12 -23.94 15.34
CA ASN A 29 -18.13 -23.97 14.27
C ASN A 29 -16.89 -23.21 14.72
N LYS A 30 -15.91 -23.96 15.25
CA LYS A 30 -14.50 -23.57 15.21
C LYS A 30 -14.09 -23.52 13.75
N ALA A 31 -14.30 -22.39 13.09
CA ALA A 31 -13.62 -22.07 11.84
C ALA A 31 -12.25 -21.45 12.17
N THR A 32 -11.40 -22.21 12.86
CA THR A 32 -9.95 -22.11 12.67
C THR A 32 -9.62 -22.99 11.48
N SER A 33 -9.47 -22.38 10.32
CA SER A 33 -8.30 -22.55 9.43
C SER A 33 -8.62 -22.07 8.02
N LYS A 34 -7.68 -21.28 7.48
CA LYS A 34 -7.50 -21.01 6.05
C LYS A 34 -8.62 -20.24 5.33
N GLU A 35 -8.78 -18.97 5.69
CA GLU A 35 -9.25 -17.95 4.75
C GLU A 35 -8.32 -16.71 4.82
N ALA A 36 -7.01 -16.98 4.80
CA ALA A 36 -5.95 -15.98 4.71
C ALA A 36 -4.76 -16.46 3.86
N ALA A 37 -4.91 -17.57 3.13
CA ALA A 37 -3.80 -18.22 2.43
C ALA A 37 -4.02 -18.38 0.92
N GLU A 38 -5.08 -17.80 0.34
CA GLU A 38 -5.40 -18.02 -1.07
C GLU A 38 -5.93 -16.76 -1.77
N ASN A 39 -5.29 -15.61 -1.53
CA ASN A 39 -5.31 -14.53 -2.52
C ASN A 39 -4.15 -13.55 -2.34
N LYS A 40 -2.92 -14.03 -2.57
CA LYS A 40 -1.77 -13.18 -2.87
C LYS A 40 -0.78 -13.87 -3.81
N ILE A 41 -1.28 -14.64 -4.78
CA ILE A 41 -0.53 -14.92 -6.01
C ILE A 41 -0.92 -13.85 -7.04
N THR A 42 -0.60 -12.59 -6.74
CA THR A 42 -0.70 -11.47 -7.70
C THR A 42 0.47 -10.50 -7.50
N LYS A 43 1.68 -11.05 -7.32
CA LYS A 43 2.95 -10.33 -7.47
C LYS A 43 3.96 -11.18 -8.25
N GLY A 44 3.55 -11.67 -9.43
CA GLY A 44 4.42 -12.10 -10.54
C GLY A 44 5.73 -12.87 -10.26
N GLY A 45 5.82 -13.68 -9.22
CA GLY A 45 7.06 -14.37 -8.82
C GLY A 45 6.80 -15.47 -7.79
N THR A 46 7.79 -16.34 -7.60
CA THR A 46 7.76 -17.43 -6.62
C THR A 46 8.21 -16.92 -5.27
N VAL A 47 7.46 -17.19 -4.20
CA VAL A 47 7.89 -16.86 -2.83
C VAL A 47 9.09 -17.73 -2.46
N VAL A 48 10.25 -17.09 -2.27
CA VAL A 48 11.51 -17.78 -1.92
C VAL A 48 11.89 -17.58 -0.45
N ILE A 49 11.34 -16.56 0.21
CA ILE A 49 11.54 -16.31 1.64
C ILE A 49 10.18 -16.08 2.29
N LYS A 50 9.88 -16.80 3.37
CA LYS A 50 8.61 -16.68 4.10
C LYS A 50 8.79 -15.87 5.38
N ILE A 51 7.89 -14.90 5.60
CA ILE A 51 7.86 -14.00 6.76
C ILE A 51 6.41 -13.95 7.28
N GLY A 52 6.12 -14.72 8.33
CA GLY A 52 4.76 -14.91 8.84
C GLY A 52 3.83 -15.50 7.77
N ASP A 53 2.72 -14.82 7.50
CA ASP A 53 1.75 -15.16 6.45
C ASP A 53 2.09 -14.56 5.08
N SER A 54 3.17 -13.79 5.00
CA SER A 54 3.66 -13.16 3.77
C SER A 54 5.04 -13.71 3.37
N GLY A 55 5.59 -13.22 2.28
CA GLY A 55 6.93 -13.60 1.86
C GLY A 55 7.48 -12.67 0.80
N ILE A 56 8.79 -12.78 0.59
CA ILE A 56 9.54 -12.05 -0.44
C ILE A 56 9.69 -12.97 -1.65
N THR A 57 9.31 -12.44 -2.82
CA THR A 57 9.41 -13.16 -4.09
C THR A 57 10.79 -13.02 -4.73
N ASP A 58 11.14 -13.99 -5.58
CA ASP A 58 12.32 -13.90 -6.45
C ASP A 58 12.33 -12.63 -7.32
N LYS A 59 11.16 -12.24 -7.81
CA LYS A 59 10.96 -11.01 -8.57
C LYS A 59 11.29 -9.76 -7.76
N GLU A 60 10.78 -9.64 -6.53
CA GLU A 60 11.07 -8.50 -5.65
C GLU A 60 12.57 -8.40 -5.31
N ILE A 61 13.23 -9.53 -5.07
CA ILE A 61 14.69 -9.55 -4.85
C ILE A 61 15.44 -9.06 -6.08
N LYS A 62 15.01 -9.47 -7.28
CA LYS A 62 15.61 -9.02 -8.53
C LYS A 62 15.40 -7.52 -8.76
N GLU A 63 14.20 -7.01 -8.53
CA GLU A 63 13.90 -5.58 -8.67
C GLU A 63 14.77 -4.73 -7.72
N GLU A 64 14.90 -5.14 -6.46
CA GLU A 64 15.79 -4.50 -5.49
C GLU A 64 17.27 -4.55 -5.92
N TYR A 65 17.71 -5.67 -6.49
CA TYR A 65 19.08 -5.79 -7.02
C TYR A 65 19.31 -4.88 -8.23
N ASP A 66 18.35 -4.82 -9.15
CA ASP A 66 18.46 -4.03 -10.38
C ASP A 66 18.50 -2.52 -10.08
N MET A 67 17.87 -2.08 -8.98
CA MET A 67 17.91 -0.70 -8.47
C MET A 67 19.24 -0.32 -7.80
N LEU A 68 20.13 -1.28 -7.50
CA LEU A 68 21.42 -0.95 -6.91
C LEU A 68 22.31 -0.19 -7.90
N PRO A 69 23.07 0.82 -7.43
CA PRO A 69 24.21 1.35 -8.19
C PRO A 69 25.19 0.25 -8.57
N ASP A 70 25.86 0.39 -9.72
CA ASP A 70 26.76 -0.65 -10.25
C ASP A 70 27.89 -1.03 -9.27
N GLN A 71 28.37 -0.04 -8.51
CA GLN A 71 29.37 -0.24 -7.45
C GLN A 71 28.89 -1.24 -6.37
N LEU A 72 27.61 -1.19 -6.00
CA LEU A 72 27.02 -2.09 -5.01
C LEU A 72 26.65 -3.45 -5.61
N LYS A 73 26.26 -3.51 -6.90
CA LYS A 73 26.00 -4.78 -7.60
C LYS A 73 27.21 -5.70 -7.58
N ALA A 74 28.42 -5.16 -7.75
CA ALA A 74 29.66 -5.93 -7.68
C ALA A 74 29.86 -6.57 -6.30
N LEU A 75 29.64 -5.81 -5.22
CA LEU A 75 29.75 -6.31 -3.85
C LEU A 75 28.72 -7.42 -3.57
N VAL A 76 27.46 -7.17 -3.95
CA VAL A 76 26.34 -8.11 -3.77
C VAL A 76 26.50 -9.36 -4.63
N SER A 77 27.36 -9.39 -5.64
CA SER A 77 27.54 -10.57 -6.49
C SER A 77 28.37 -11.69 -5.84
N THR A 78 29.14 -11.37 -4.79
CA THR A 78 29.87 -12.36 -3.98
C THR A 78 28.91 -13.19 -3.12
N LYS A 79 29.31 -14.40 -2.67
CA LYS A 79 28.44 -15.25 -1.85
C LYS A 79 28.05 -14.57 -0.54
N GLU A 80 29.02 -13.96 0.13
CA GLU A 80 28.85 -13.23 1.38
C GLU A 80 27.99 -11.97 1.16
N GLY A 81 28.25 -11.23 0.08
CA GLY A 81 27.47 -10.05 -0.29
C GLY A 81 26.01 -10.37 -0.62
N LYS A 82 25.75 -11.46 -1.37
CA LYS A 82 24.38 -11.96 -1.61
C LYS A 82 23.67 -12.25 -0.30
N LYS A 83 24.34 -12.95 0.62
CA LYS A 83 23.77 -13.27 1.94
C LYS A 83 23.40 -11.99 2.69
N GLN A 84 24.32 -11.03 2.80
CA GLN A 84 24.08 -9.77 3.50
C GLN A 84 22.94 -8.96 2.85
N PHE A 85 22.88 -8.93 1.52
CA PHE A 85 21.81 -8.28 0.77
C PHE A 85 20.45 -8.90 1.09
N ILE A 86 20.34 -10.23 1.04
CA ILE A 86 19.11 -10.94 1.38
C ILE A 86 18.73 -10.75 2.85
N ASP A 87 19.68 -10.88 3.78
CA ASP A 87 19.45 -10.65 5.21
C ASP A 87 18.92 -9.23 5.48
N SER A 88 19.41 -8.23 4.74
CA SER A 88 18.92 -6.86 4.82
C SER A 88 17.48 -6.71 4.32
N LEU A 89 17.11 -7.41 3.24
CA LEU A 89 15.74 -7.42 2.71
C LEU A 89 14.77 -8.01 3.72
N VAL A 90 15.13 -9.16 4.29
CA VAL A 90 14.33 -9.84 5.32
C VAL A 90 14.14 -8.95 6.54
N THR A 91 15.22 -8.33 7.02
CA THR A 91 15.18 -7.45 8.19
C THR A 91 14.25 -6.26 7.96
N ARG A 92 14.32 -5.61 6.79
CA ARG A 92 13.44 -4.49 6.43
C ARG A 92 11.97 -4.91 6.39
N GLU A 93 11.67 -6.08 5.82
CA GLU A 93 10.31 -6.59 5.73
C GLU A 93 9.72 -6.95 7.10
N ILE A 94 10.52 -7.50 8.01
CA ILE A 94 10.11 -7.75 9.40
C ILE A 94 9.76 -6.43 10.10
N ILE A 95 10.61 -5.42 9.98
CA ILE A 95 10.37 -4.09 10.56
C ILE A 95 9.11 -3.46 9.96
N PHE A 96 8.90 -3.60 8.65
CA PHE A 96 7.72 -3.09 7.97
C PHE A 96 6.43 -3.73 8.49
N HIS A 97 6.39 -5.06 8.66
CA HIS A 97 5.23 -5.73 9.24
C HIS A 97 4.95 -5.30 10.68
N GLU A 98 5.99 -5.11 11.48
CA GLU A 98 5.84 -4.61 12.85
C GLU A 98 5.35 -3.16 12.90
N ALA A 99 5.84 -2.29 12.00
CA ALA A 99 5.33 -0.93 11.89
C ALA A 99 3.84 -0.93 11.50
N LYS A 100 3.46 -1.79 10.55
CA LYS A 100 2.08 -1.94 10.11
C LYS A 100 1.18 -2.52 11.20
N SER A 101 1.63 -3.51 11.96
CA SER A 101 0.87 -4.08 13.10
C SER A 101 0.56 -3.00 14.15
N LYS A 102 1.46 -2.03 14.31
CA LYS A 102 1.32 -0.86 15.19
C LYS A 102 0.56 0.30 14.56
N GLY A 103 0.03 0.16 13.34
CA GLY A 103 -0.81 1.17 12.70
C GLY A 103 -0.04 2.37 12.12
N PHE A 104 1.28 2.26 11.91
CA PHE A 104 2.06 3.32 11.27
C PHE A 104 1.68 3.54 9.80
N ASP A 105 1.05 2.55 9.16
CA ASP A 105 0.47 2.67 7.82
C ASP A 105 -0.75 3.61 7.75
N LYS A 106 -1.36 3.89 8.90
CA LYS A 106 -2.48 4.85 9.05
C LYS A 106 -2.06 6.18 9.66
N ASN A 107 -0.77 6.37 9.92
CA ASN A 107 -0.26 7.60 10.50
C ASN A 107 -0.50 8.78 9.54
N GLU A 108 -1.10 9.86 10.02
CA GLU A 108 -1.48 11.01 9.20
C GLU A 108 -0.29 11.62 8.46
N LYS A 109 0.88 11.71 9.11
CA LYS A 109 2.09 12.24 8.49
C LYS A 109 2.58 11.33 7.35
N VAL A 110 2.55 10.00 7.56
CA VAL A 110 2.91 9.02 6.51
C VAL A 110 1.97 9.15 5.31
N LEU A 111 0.66 9.24 5.54
CA LEU A 111 -0.33 9.40 4.49
C LEU A 111 -0.16 10.72 3.71
N GLN A 112 0.10 11.83 4.42
CA GLN A 112 0.37 13.13 3.78
C GLN A 112 1.65 13.09 2.93
N ASP A 113 2.71 12.45 3.40
CA ASP A 113 3.96 12.34 2.66
C ASP A 113 3.81 11.42 1.43
N LEU A 114 2.98 10.37 1.51
CA LEU A 114 2.61 9.52 0.38
C LEU A 114 1.86 10.30 -0.71
N GLU A 115 0.89 11.14 -0.35
CA GLU A 115 0.16 11.97 -1.33
C GLU A 115 1.07 12.99 -2.03
N LYS A 116 2.01 13.59 -1.29
CA LYS A 116 3.02 14.49 -1.88
C LYS A 116 3.94 13.74 -2.84
N LEU A 117 4.41 12.55 -2.45
CA LEU A 117 5.25 11.70 -3.30
C LEU A 117 4.51 11.32 -4.58
N LYS A 118 3.25 10.87 -4.46
CA LYS A 118 2.39 10.52 -5.59
C LYS A 118 2.26 11.68 -6.58
N LYS A 119 1.95 12.89 -6.09
CA LYS A 119 1.88 14.09 -6.94
C LYS A 119 3.18 14.34 -7.69
N ARG A 120 4.33 14.22 -7.00
CA ARG A 120 5.64 14.40 -7.62
C ARG A 120 5.90 13.35 -8.71
N LEU A 121 5.65 12.08 -8.43
CA LEU A 121 5.87 10.98 -9.39
C LEU A 121 5.00 11.13 -10.65
N ILE A 122 3.76 11.59 -10.51
CA ILE A 122 2.87 11.87 -11.65
C ILE A 122 3.46 12.99 -12.53
N ILE A 123 3.92 14.08 -11.91
CA ILE A 123 4.54 15.19 -12.64
C ILE A 123 5.81 14.71 -13.34
N GLU A 124 6.70 13.99 -12.65
CA GLU A 124 7.93 13.46 -13.23
C GLU A 124 7.65 12.50 -14.40
N ALA A 125 6.64 11.64 -14.29
CA ALA A 125 6.24 10.75 -15.37
C ALA A 125 5.77 11.53 -16.60
N PHE A 126 4.87 12.51 -16.41
CA PHE A 126 4.39 13.39 -17.47
C PHE A 126 5.55 14.14 -18.15
N LEU A 127 6.46 14.74 -17.36
CA LEU A 127 7.61 15.46 -17.90
C LEU A 127 8.52 14.55 -18.73
N ARG A 128 8.79 13.32 -18.29
CA ARG A 128 9.63 12.37 -19.05
C ARG A 128 9.01 11.97 -20.38
N GLU A 129 7.69 11.82 -20.44
CA GLU A 129 6.98 11.35 -21.64
C GLU A 129 6.69 12.48 -22.63
N GLU A 130 6.20 13.62 -22.12
CA GLU A 130 5.67 14.71 -22.95
C GLU A 130 6.70 15.82 -23.19
N ILE A 131 7.62 16.03 -22.24
CA ILE A 131 8.68 17.05 -22.37
C ILE A 131 9.98 16.36 -22.72
N LYS A 132 10.22 16.20 -24.03
CA LYS A 132 11.59 15.99 -24.52
C LYS A 132 12.39 17.24 -24.19
N PHE A 133 13.14 17.21 -23.10
CA PHE A 133 14.20 18.20 -22.90
C PHE A 133 15.16 18.04 -24.07
N ASP A 134 15.15 19.02 -24.98
CA ASP A 134 16.18 19.13 -26.00
C ASP A 134 17.49 19.36 -25.24
N GLU A 135 18.32 18.33 -25.11
CA GLU A 135 19.61 18.37 -24.39
C GLU A 135 20.59 19.41 -24.98
N LYS A 136 20.24 20.06 -26.08
CA LYS A 136 20.97 21.18 -26.66
C LYS A 136 20.57 22.49 -25.98
N VAL A 137 20.99 22.66 -24.73
CA VAL A 137 21.20 24.02 -24.24
C VAL A 137 22.40 24.56 -25.03
N ASP A 138 22.14 25.44 -26.00
CA ASP A 138 23.19 26.12 -26.74
C ASP A 138 24.03 26.94 -25.76
N ASP A 139 25.32 26.64 -25.65
CA ASP A 139 26.29 27.35 -24.80
C ASP A 139 26.24 28.88 -25.02
N LYS A 140 25.85 29.30 -26.23
CA LYS A 140 25.63 30.71 -26.54
C LYS A 140 24.41 31.29 -25.81
N ALA A 141 23.31 30.56 -25.73
CA ALA A 141 22.11 30.98 -24.98
C ALA A 141 22.39 31.09 -23.48
N LEU A 142 23.24 30.22 -22.93
CA LEU A 142 23.66 30.27 -21.53
C LEU A 142 24.53 31.52 -21.26
N LYS A 143 25.50 31.81 -22.13
CA LYS A 143 26.34 33.01 -22.04
C LYS A 143 25.55 34.30 -22.20
N ASP A 144 24.59 34.34 -23.12
CA ASP A 144 23.76 35.52 -23.38
C ASP A 144 22.80 35.80 -22.20
N PHE A 145 22.26 34.76 -21.53
CA PHE A 145 21.47 34.92 -20.31
C PHE A 145 22.29 35.51 -19.16
N TYR A 146 23.49 34.97 -18.90
CA TYR A 146 24.37 35.48 -17.84
C TYR A 146 24.76 36.94 -18.06
N LYS A 147 25.17 37.32 -19.27
CA LYS A 147 25.55 38.71 -19.60
C LYS A 147 24.40 39.72 -19.48
N LYS A 148 23.16 39.29 -19.63
CA LYS A 148 21.98 40.16 -19.57
C LYS A 148 21.51 40.43 -18.13
N HIS A 149 21.99 39.64 -17.18
CA HIS A 149 21.64 39.72 -15.77
C HIS A 149 22.84 40.03 -14.86
N GLU A 150 23.99 40.41 -15.44
CA GLU A 150 25.02 41.25 -14.83
C GLU A 150 24.68 42.73 -15.03
#